data_AF-A0A1S2Y521-F1
#
_entry.id   AF-A0A1S2Y521-F1
#
_cell.length_a   1.000
_cell.length_b   1.000
_cell.length_c   1.000
_cell.angle_alpha   90.00
_cell.angle_beta   90.00
_cell.angle_gamma   90.00
#
_symmetry.space_group_name_H-M   'P 1'
#
loop_
_entity.id
_entity.type
_entity.pdbx_description
1 polymer ?
#
loop_
_entity_poly.entity_id
_entity_poly.type
_entity_poly.pdbx_seq_one_letter_code
_entity_poly.pdbx_strand_id
1 'polypeptide(L)'
;MGNNAKTPEYFEDLFCNLDCYQEYRMRTSSRFLRQELFQIEQGVCTNCQLDCHKLVVHIRPLSLERRQGYIEKVAPKIAKRKKMLEKLVNDPSEGNAWHADHIVPVYKGGGECNLENMRTLCVACHHDVTAVQCVERRIIRANARKQLKVLMNAMKNSIEDHRLQGGQESLLDDEVLVKVPGSSYSLANIQESGDAAC
;
A
#
# COMPACT_ATOMS: atom_id res chain seq x y z
N MET A 1 1.92 -28.43 -12.48
CA MET A 1 1.57 -27.69 -13.70
C MET A 1 0.04 -27.58 -13.74
N GLY A 2 -0.51 -26.40 -13.49
CA GLY A 2 -1.96 -26.20 -13.43
C GLY A 2 -2.55 -26.17 -14.84
N ASN A 3 -3.56 -26.99 -15.10
CA ASN A 3 -4.34 -26.93 -16.33
C ASN A 3 -5.29 -25.73 -16.21
N ASN A 4 -4.87 -24.55 -16.67
CA ASN A 4 -5.77 -23.40 -16.74
C ASN A 4 -6.94 -23.74 -17.67
N ALA A 5 -8.18 -23.51 -17.20
CA ALA A 5 -9.37 -23.76 -18.00
C ALA A 5 -9.33 -22.88 -19.26
N LYS A 6 -9.62 -23.46 -20.44
CA LYS A 6 -9.68 -22.70 -21.70
C LYS A 6 -10.81 -21.66 -21.71
N THR A 7 -11.80 -21.85 -20.87
CA THR A 7 -12.92 -20.96 -20.60
C THR A 7 -13.11 -20.91 -19.08
N PRO A 8 -12.89 -19.77 -18.41
CA PRO A 8 -13.07 -19.67 -16.97
C PRO A 8 -14.56 -19.79 -16.63
N GLU A 9 -14.90 -20.72 -15.74
CA GLU A 9 -16.26 -20.87 -15.19
C GLU A 9 -16.41 -20.03 -13.92
N TYR A 10 -15.34 -19.95 -13.13
CA TYR A 10 -15.25 -19.19 -11.89
C TYR A 10 -14.12 -18.15 -11.95
N PHE A 11 -14.16 -17.17 -11.03
CA PHE A 11 -13.13 -16.13 -10.98
C PHE A 11 -11.75 -16.72 -10.63
N GLU A 12 -11.71 -17.82 -9.87
CA GLU A 12 -10.48 -18.54 -9.53
C GLU A 12 -9.76 -19.14 -10.75
N ASP A 13 -10.49 -19.45 -11.83
CA ASP A 13 -9.94 -20.03 -13.05
C ASP A 13 -9.07 -19.06 -13.85
N LEU A 14 -9.13 -17.76 -13.52
CA LEU A 14 -8.27 -16.72 -14.10
C LEU A 14 -6.84 -16.78 -13.58
N PHE A 15 -6.56 -17.62 -12.58
CA PHE A 15 -5.26 -17.71 -11.93
C PHE A 15 -4.59 -19.05 -12.24
N CYS A 16 -3.25 -19.07 -12.22
CA CYS A 16 -2.46 -20.28 -12.51
C CYS A 16 -2.74 -21.46 -11.56
N ASN A 17 -3.19 -21.15 -10.34
CA ASN A 17 -3.60 -22.08 -9.29
C ASN A 17 -4.31 -21.29 -8.17
N LEU A 18 -4.79 -22.03 -7.17
CA LEU A 18 -5.49 -21.45 -6.02
C LEU A 18 -4.58 -20.56 -5.16
N ASP A 19 -3.28 -20.84 -5.08
CA ASP A 19 -2.33 -20.04 -4.30
C ASP A 19 -2.19 -18.62 -4.89
N CYS A 20 -2.07 -18.51 -6.22
CA CYS A 20 -2.04 -17.23 -6.92
C CYS A 20 -3.35 -16.44 -6.73
N TYR A 21 -4.50 -17.13 -6.69
CA TYR A 21 -5.78 -16.50 -6.37
C TYR A 21 -5.82 -15.97 -4.93
N GLN A 22 -5.37 -16.77 -3.96
CA GLN A 22 -5.30 -16.35 -2.56
C GLN A 22 -4.36 -15.16 -2.36
N GLU A 23 -3.19 -15.19 -2.97
CA GLU A 23 -2.23 -14.08 -2.96
C GLU A 23 -2.86 -12.80 -3.53
N TYR A 24 -3.56 -12.92 -4.67
CA TYR A 24 -4.32 -11.81 -5.24
C TYR A 24 -5.36 -11.27 -4.24
N ARG A 25 -6.14 -12.14 -3.59
CA ARG A 25 -7.14 -11.73 -2.60
C ARG A 25 -6.52 -11.04 -1.39
N MET A 26 -5.39 -11.55 -0.88
CA MET A 26 -4.67 -10.90 0.23
C MET A 26 -4.23 -9.49 -0.13
N ARG A 27 -3.76 -9.28 -1.36
CA ARG A 27 -3.28 -7.98 -1.84
C ARG A 27 -4.38 -6.98 -2.18
N THR A 28 -5.51 -7.47 -2.66
CA THR A 28 -6.58 -6.60 -3.19
C THR A 28 -7.77 -6.43 -2.26
N SER A 29 -7.97 -7.32 -1.29
CA SER A 29 -9.10 -7.29 -0.36
C SER A 29 -8.65 -7.12 1.08
N SER A 30 -8.81 -5.90 1.60
CA SER A 30 -8.54 -5.61 3.02
C SER A 30 -9.39 -6.46 3.98
N ARG A 31 -10.61 -6.83 3.57
CA ARG A 31 -11.47 -7.73 4.35
C ARG A 31 -10.85 -9.13 4.45
N PHE A 32 -10.41 -9.69 3.33
CA PHE A 32 -9.78 -11.01 3.30
C PHE A 32 -8.48 -11.00 4.11
N LEU A 33 -7.63 -9.98 3.90
CA LEU A 33 -6.40 -9.80 4.66
C LEU A 33 -6.62 -9.77 6.18
N ARG A 34 -7.61 -8.99 6.63
CA ARG A 34 -7.96 -8.91 8.06
C ARG A 34 -8.51 -10.24 8.58
N GLN A 35 -9.24 -10.99 7.77
CA GLN A 35 -9.77 -12.30 8.15
C GLN A 35 -8.63 -13.32 8.36
N GLU A 36 -7.70 -13.40 7.42
CA GLU A 36 -6.53 -14.31 7.53
C GLU A 36 -5.65 -13.92 8.71
N LEU A 37 -5.36 -12.62 8.88
CA LEU A 37 -4.56 -12.14 10.00
C LEU A 37 -5.23 -12.42 11.35
N PHE A 38 -6.56 -12.31 11.41
CA PHE A 38 -7.31 -12.64 12.61
C PHE A 38 -7.22 -14.12 12.97
N GLN A 39 -7.15 -15.04 11.99
CA GLN A 39 -6.95 -16.46 12.30
C GLN A 39 -5.63 -16.72 13.05
N ILE A 40 -4.60 -15.93 12.74
CA ILE A 40 -3.27 -16.09 13.33
C ILE A 40 -3.16 -15.35 14.68
N GLU A 41 -3.53 -14.07 14.70
CA GLU A 41 -3.26 -13.18 15.84
C GLU A 41 -4.48 -12.94 16.75
N GLN A 42 -5.66 -13.43 16.36
CA GLN A 42 -6.90 -13.37 17.15
C GLN A 42 -7.29 -11.95 17.60
N GLY A 43 -6.90 -10.93 16.85
CA GLY A 43 -7.19 -9.53 17.19
C GLY A 43 -6.36 -8.99 18.37
N VAL A 44 -5.23 -9.64 18.72
CA VAL A 44 -4.34 -9.19 19.80
C VAL A 44 -3.31 -8.21 19.24
N CYS A 45 -3.24 -7.02 19.84
CA CYS A 45 -2.28 -5.99 19.42
C CYS A 45 -0.83 -6.43 19.72
N THR A 46 0.01 -6.57 18.71
CA THR A 46 1.42 -7.00 18.85
C THR A 46 2.29 -6.00 19.62
N ASN A 47 1.88 -4.73 19.70
CA ASN A 47 2.66 -3.68 20.37
C ASN A 47 2.32 -3.53 21.86
N CYS A 48 1.10 -3.85 22.27
CA CYS A 48 0.67 -3.62 23.66
C CYS A 48 -0.11 -4.78 24.29
N GLN A 49 -0.23 -5.90 23.58
CA GLN A 49 -0.92 -7.13 24.01
C GLN A 49 -2.38 -6.94 24.40
N LEU A 50 -3.01 -5.83 23.99
CA LEU A 50 -4.45 -5.62 24.17
C LEU A 50 -5.20 -6.58 23.24
N ASP A 51 -6.01 -7.46 23.83
CA ASP A 51 -6.95 -8.29 23.10
C ASP A 51 -8.15 -7.45 22.66
N CYS A 52 -8.09 -6.97 21.41
CA CYS A 52 -9.07 -6.03 20.87
C CYS A 52 -10.39 -6.74 20.54
N HIS A 53 -10.33 -8.02 20.17
CA HIS A 53 -11.50 -8.82 19.88
C HIS A 53 -12.30 -9.10 21.15
N LYS A 54 -11.64 -9.58 22.23
CA LYS A 54 -12.32 -9.78 23.53
C LYS A 54 -12.88 -8.48 24.08
N LEU A 55 -12.16 -7.36 23.90
CA LEU A 55 -12.68 -6.03 24.25
C LEU A 55 -14.00 -5.76 23.53
N VAL A 56 -14.06 -5.89 22.20
CA VAL A 56 -15.26 -5.67 21.39
C VAL A 56 -16.41 -6.58 21.80
N VAL A 57 -16.14 -7.89 21.94
CA VAL A 57 -17.15 -8.88 22.36
C VAL A 57 -17.73 -8.53 23.73
N HIS A 58 -16.88 -8.10 24.67
CA HIS A 58 -17.31 -7.73 26.02
C HIS A 58 -18.16 -6.46 26.06
N ILE A 59 -17.78 -5.41 25.32
CA ILE A 59 -18.46 -4.10 25.39
C ILE A 59 -19.74 -4.05 24.55
N ARG A 60 -19.87 -4.88 23.51
CA ARG A 60 -21.04 -4.89 22.60
C ARG A 60 -22.39 -4.98 23.34
N PRO A 61 -22.61 -5.90 24.30
CA PRO A 61 -23.88 -5.98 25.03
C PRO A 61 -24.08 -4.91 26.13
N LEU A 62 -23.06 -4.11 26.45
CA LEU A 62 -23.12 -3.14 27.55
C LEU A 62 -23.77 -1.81 27.14
N SER A 63 -24.32 -1.08 28.12
CA SER A 63 -24.76 0.31 27.96
C SER A 63 -23.56 1.24 27.72
N LEU A 64 -23.80 2.41 27.11
CA LEU A 64 -22.75 3.38 26.74
C LEU A 64 -21.83 3.75 27.93
N GLU A 65 -22.41 4.02 29.10
CA GLU A 65 -21.66 4.36 30.32
C GLU A 65 -20.74 3.21 30.77
N ARG A 66 -21.26 1.98 30.75
CA ARG A 66 -20.48 0.78 31.12
C ARG A 66 -19.39 0.48 30.10
N ARG A 67 -19.64 0.71 28.80
CA ARG A 67 -18.62 0.60 27.74
C ARG A 67 -17.46 1.54 28.02
N GLN A 68 -17.76 2.81 28.29
CA GLN A 68 -16.74 3.82 28.54
C GLN A 68 -15.88 3.46 29.75
N GLY A 69 -16.49 3.15 30.89
CA GLY A 69 -15.75 2.77 32.10
C GLY A 69 -14.88 1.51 31.91
N TYR A 70 -15.36 0.52 31.14
CA TYR A 70 -14.57 -0.67 30.84
C TYR A 70 -13.38 -0.37 29.91
N ILE A 71 -13.59 0.43 28.85
CA ILE A 71 -12.52 0.83 27.92
C ILE A 71 -11.44 1.65 28.65
N GLU A 72 -11.83 2.57 29.53
CA GLU A 72 -10.89 3.35 30.35
C GLU A 72 -9.99 2.46 31.22
N LYS A 73 -10.55 1.37 31.76
CA LYS A 73 -9.80 0.40 32.58
C LYS A 73 -8.88 -0.49 31.76
N VAL A 74 -9.38 -1.09 30.67
CA VAL A 74 -8.68 -2.16 29.94
C VAL A 74 -7.82 -1.63 28.79
N ALA A 75 -8.22 -0.52 28.19
CA ALA A 75 -7.56 0.07 27.02
C ALA A 75 -7.22 1.56 27.23
N PRO A 76 -6.40 1.91 28.24
CA PRO A 76 -6.10 3.31 28.59
C PRO A 76 -5.47 4.11 27.44
N LYS A 77 -4.68 3.46 26.56
CA LYS A 77 -4.10 4.10 25.36
C LYS A 77 -5.17 4.57 24.36
N ILE A 78 -6.29 3.84 24.25
CA ILE A 78 -7.44 4.22 23.44
C ILE A 78 -8.23 5.31 24.15
N ALA A 79 -8.50 5.12 25.45
CA ALA A 79 -9.27 6.06 26.27
C ALA A 79 -8.64 7.47 26.34
N LYS A 80 -7.31 7.57 26.36
CA LYS A 80 -6.58 8.86 26.31
C LYS A 80 -6.93 9.71 25.08
N ARG A 81 -7.45 9.10 24.01
CA ARG A 81 -7.76 9.76 22.74
C ARG A 81 -9.28 9.87 22.59
N LYS A 82 -9.83 11.03 22.95
CA LYS A 82 -11.28 11.30 22.97
C LYS A 82 -12.03 10.80 21.73
N LYS A 83 -11.55 11.11 20.52
CA LYS A 83 -12.21 10.69 19.26
C LYS A 83 -12.24 9.17 19.05
N MET A 84 -11.22 8.44 19.53
CA MET A 84 -11.18 6.98 19.40
C MET A 84 -12.07 6.32 20.45
N LEU A 85 -12.04 6.84 21.68
CA LEU A 85 -12.94 6.41 22.75
C LEU A 85 -14.40 6.56 22.32
N GLU A 86 -14.79 7.73 21.84
CA GLU A 86 -16.16 8.02 21.40
C GLU A 86 -16.62 7.07 20.28
N LYS A 87 -15.76 6.80 19.28
CA LYS A 87 -16.08 5.84 18.21
C LYS A 87 -16.30 4.44 18.75
N LEU A 88 -15.41 3.95 19.60
CA LEU A 88 -15.49 2.58 20.13
C LEU A 88 -16.65 2.39 21.12
N VAL A 89 -16.99 3.43 21.89
CA VAL A 89 -18.16 3.43 22.78
C VAL A 89 -19.46 3.37 21.98
N ASN A 90 -19.58 4.19 20.92
CA ASN A 90 -20.79 4.26 20.11
C ASN A 90 -20.96 3.05 19.18
N ASP A 91 -19.87 2.63 18.54
CA ASP A 91 -19.84 1.49 17.61
C ASP A 91 -18.71 0.51 17.98
N PRO A 92 -19.02 -0.53 18.79
CA PRO A 92 -18.07 -1.58 19.16
C PRO A 92 -17.91 -2.57 17.99
N SER A 93 -17.15 -2.15 17.00
CA SER A 93 -16.79 -2.91 15.82
C SER A 93 -15.29 -3.21 15.79
N GLU A 94 -14.91 -4.31 15.14
CA GLU A 94 -13.50 -4.74 15.02
C GLU A 94 -12.62 -3.63 14.42
N GLY A 95 -13.14 -2.90 13.43
CA GLY A 95 -12.42 -1.80 12.78
C GLY A 95 -12.19 -0.58 13.69
N ASN A 96 -12.99 -0.40 14.73
CA ASN A 96 -12.77 0.65 15.74
C ASN A 96 -11.85 0.20 16.88
N ALA A 97 -11.53 -1.09 16.97
CA ALA A 97 -10.67 -1.66 18.01
C ALA A 97 -9.25 -1.93 17.51
N TRP A 98 -9.10 -2.48 16.29
CA TRP A 98 -7.80 -2.82 15.71
C TRP A 98 -7.74 -2.73 14.17
N HIS A 99 -6.52 -2.57 13.65
CA HIS A 99 -6.18 -2.53 12.23
C HIS A 99 -5.05 -3.51 11.90
N ALA A 100 -5.01 -3.96 10.65
CA ALA A 100 -3.86 -4.63 10.08
C ALA A 100 -2.83 -3.57 9.64
N ASP A 101 -1.60 -3.68 10.14
CA ASP A 101 -0.48 -2.78 9.84
C ASP A 101 0.66 -3.55 9.20
N HIS A 102 1.50 -2.85 8.43
CA HIS A 102 2.70 -3.46 7.87
C HIS A 102 3.82 -3.52 8.92
N ILE A 103 4.52 -4.65 9.03
CA ILE A 103 5.73 -4.79 9.85
C ILE A 103 6.83 -3.92 9.26
N VAL A 104 7.11 -4.11 7.96
CA VAL A 104 7.95 -3.23 7.15
C VAL A 104 7.04 -2.34 6.31
N PRO A 105 7.07 -0.99 6.50
CA PRO A 105 6.16 -0.11 5.78
C PRO A 105 6.53 0.03 4.30
N VAL A 106 5.53 0.29 3.46
CA VAL A 106 5.65 0.44 2.00
C VAL A 106 6.80 1.36 1.57
N TYR A 107 6.99 2.50 2.25
CA TYR A 107 8.02 3.47 1.87
C TYR A 107 9.46 2.99 2.14
N LYS A 108 9.63 1.92 2.92
CA LYS A 108 10.89 1.22 3.15
C LYS A 108 11.00 -0.06 2.30
N GLY A 109 10.13 -0.24 1.30
CA GLY A 109 10.13 -1.41 0.42
C GLY A 109 9.20 -2.55 0.86
N GLY A 110 8.45 -2.39 1.96
CA GLY A 110 7.49 -3.42 2.41
C GLY A 110 6.15 -3.37 1.67
N GLY A 111 6.18 -3.09 0.36
CA GLY A 111 4.98 -3.00 -0.49
C GLY A 111 4.29 -4.34 -0.77
N GLU A 112 4.86 -5.44 -0.28
CA GLU A 112 4.26 -6.75 -0.34
C GLU A 112 3.19 -6.87 0.75
N CYS A 113 1.91 -6.91 0.35
CA CYS A 113 0.78 -7.21 1.25
C CYS A 113 0.65 -8.72 1.50
N ASN A 114 1.78 -9.41 1.70
CA ASN A 114 1.77 -10.80 2.12
C ASN A 114 1.51 -10.85 3.62
N LEU A 115 0.85 -11.92 4.09
CA LEU A 115 0.43 -12.04 5.48
C LEU A 115 1.60 -11.97 6.48
N GLU A 116 2.78 -12.44 6.08
CA GLU A 116 4.03 -12.40 6.86
C GLU A 116 4.51 -10.98 7.19
N ASN A 117 4.17 -10.00 6.34
CA ASN A 117 4.52 -8.59 6.57
C ASN A 117 3.37 -7.83 7.25
N MET A 118 2.33 -8.51 7.72
CA MET A 118 1.21 -7.91 8.43
C MET A 118 1.28 -8.19 9.93
N ARG A 119 0.73 -7.27 10.71
CA ARG A 119 0.55 -7.41 12.16
C ARG A 119 -0.70 -6.71 12.62
N THR A 120 -1.27 -7.18 13.72
CA THR A 120 -2.45 -6.60 14.36
C THR A 120 -2.02 -5.51 15.32
N LEU A 121 -2.55 -4.30 15.13
CA LEU A 121 -2.38 -3.20 16.06
C LEU A 121 -3.73 -2.68 16.53
N CYS A 122 -3.86 -2.38 17.83
CA CYS A 122 -4.99 -1.61 18.30
C CYS A 122 -4.98 -0.20 17.67
N VAL A 123 -6.14 0.43 17.56
CA VAL A 123 -6.26 1.75 16.88
C VAL A 123 -5.34 2.84 17.46
N ALA A 124 -5.04 2.78 18.77
CA ALA A 124 -4.12 3.71 19.41
C ALA A 124 -2.66 3.45 18.98
N CYS A 125 -2.20 2.20 19.02
CA CYS A 125 -0.85 1.83 18.58
C CYS A 125 -0.64 2.05 17.08
N HIS A 126 -1.65 1.71 16.27
CA HIS A 126 -1.63 1.98 14.83
C HIS A 126 -1.45 3.47 14.53
N HIS A 127 -2.15 4.35 15.27
CA HIS A 127 -1.99 5.78 15.10
C HIS A 127 -0.56 6.25 15.44
N ASP A 128 0.02 5.76 16.53
CA ASP A 128 1.40 6.13 16.90
C ASP A 128 2.40 5.72 15.82
N VAL A 129 2.28 4.49 15.32
CA VAL A 129 3.11 4.00 14.21
C VAL A 129 2.92 4.86 12.97
N THR A 130 1.68 5.17 12.59
CA THR A 130 1.37 6.00 11.42
C THR A 130 1.98 7.40 11.56
N ALA A 131 1.92 8.00 12.75
CA ALA A 131 2.47 9.33 13.01
C ALA A 131 4.00 9.34 12.82
N VAL A 132 4.71 8.35 13.39
CA VAL A 132 6.16 8.19 13.22
C VAL A 132 6.51 8.01 11.74
N GLN A 133 5.83 7.08 11.05
CA GLN A 133 6.07 6.81 9.63
C GLN A 133 5.78 8.03 8.75
N CYS A 134 4.78 8.86 9.08
CA CYS A 134 4.51 10.11 8.37
C CYS A 134 5.68 11.10 8.45
N VAL A 135 6.29 11.23 9.63
CA VAL A 135 7.46 12.10 9.82
C VAL A 135 8.66 11.57 9.04
N GLU A 136 8.98 10.28 9.19
CA GLU A 136 10.09 9.63 8.47
C GLU A 136 9.93 9.77 6.95
N ARG A 137 8.73 9.46 6.41
CA ARG A 137 8.42 9.60 4.99
C ARG A 137 8.63 11.03 4.48
N ARG A 138 8.23 12.02 5.27
CA ARG A 138 8.37 13.44 4.89
C ARG A 138 9.84 13.82 4.74
N ILE A 139 10.68 13.38 5.69
CA ILE A 139 12.13 13.64 5.67
C ILE A 139 12.77 12.97 4.46
N ILE A 140 12.51 11.68 4.24
CA ILE A 140 13.07 10.92 3.11
C ILE A 140 12.68 11.56 1.78
N ARG A 141 11.40 11.91 1.59
CA ARG A 141 10.94 12.58 0.36
C ARG A 141 11.58 13.95 0.18
N ALA A 142 11.80 14.70 1.25
CA ALA A 142 12.47 16.00 1.17
C ALA A 142 13.94 15.85 0.74
N ASN A 143 14.65 14.87 1.29
CA ASN A 143 16.04 14.59 0.93
C ASN A 143 16.16 14.08 -0.50
N ALA A 144 15.31 13.14 -0.92
CA ALA A 144 15.28 12.64 -2.29
C ALA A 144 15.02 13.77 -3.31
N ARG A 145 14.10 14.70 -3.00
CA ARG A 145 13.86 15.88 -3.85
C ARG A 145 15.08 16.80 -3.94
N LYS A 146 15.79 17.04 -2.83
CA LYS A 146 17.02 17.84 -2.83
C LYS A 146 18.12 17.18 -3.66
N GLN A 147 18.33 15.88 -3.48
CA GLN A 147 19.31 15.11 -4.26
C GLN A 147 18.97 15.12 -5.76
N LEU A 148 17.70 14.86 -6.11
CA LEU A 148 17.24 14.92 -7.49
C LEU A 148 17.48 16.30 -8.11
N LYS A 149 17.19 17.39 -7.38
CA LYS A 149 17.45 18.76 -7.85
C LYS A 149 18.94 19.00 -8.12
N VAL A 150 19.83 18.52 -7.26
CA VAL A 150 21.29 18.64 -7.47
C VAL A 150 21.72 17.88 -8.73
N LEU A 151 21.25 16.63 -8.90
CA LEU A 151 21.56 15.82 -10.06
C LEU A 151 21.02 16.43 -11.37
N MET A 152 19.79 16.93 -11.36
CA MET A 152 19.18 17.60 -12.53
C MET A 152 19.93 18.87 -12.90
N ASN A 153 20.38 19.66 -11.92
CA ASN A 153 21.19 20.84 -12.17
C ASN A 153 22.57 20.49 -12.74
N ALA A 154 23.23 19.46 -12.19
CA ALA A 154 24.51 18.99 -12.71
C ALA A 154 24.39 18.51 -14.18
N MET A 155 23.35 17.73 -14.48
CA MET A 155 23.06 17.27 -15.84
C MET A 155 22.79 18.45 -16.79
N LYS A 156 22.02 19.46 -16.35
CA LYS A 156 21.77 20.67 -17.14
C LYS A 156 23.07 21.43 -17.44
N ASN A 157 23.94 21.60 -16.43
CA ASN A 157 25.23 22.28 -16.62
C ASN A 157 26.13 21.50 -17.60
N SER A 158 26.17 20.17 -17.52
CA SER A 158 26.93 19.34 -18.48
C SER A 158 26.42 19.45 -19.92
N ILE A 159 25.10 19.60 -20.12
CA ILE A 159 24.50 19.84 -21.44
C ILE A 159 24.84 21.23 -21.97
N GLU A 160 24.84 22.26 -21.11
CA GLU A 160 25.24 23.62 -21.48
C GLU A 160 26.74 23.70 -21.84
N ASP A 161 27.61 23.01 -21.10
CA ASP A 161 29.05 22.90 -21.40
C ASP A 161 29.31 22.20 -22.74
N HIS A 162 28.57 21.12 -23.07
CA HIS A 162 28.67 20.44 -24.36
C HIS A 162 28.18 21.31 -25.54
N ARG A 163 27.16 22.16 -25.34
CA ARG A 163 26.69 23.11 -26.37
C ARG A 163 27.69 24.24 -26.63
N LEU A 164 28.45 24.66 -25.61
CA LEU A 164 29.47 25.71 -25.72
C LEU A 164 30.77 25.22 -26.40
N GLN A 165 31.02 23.90 -26.46
CA GLN A 165 32.20 23.31 -27.10
C GLN A 165 32.00 22.92 -28.58
N GLY A 166 30.91 23.35 -29.23
CA GLY A 166 30.80 23.33 -30.70
C GLY A 166 30.44 21.99 -31.36
N GLY A 167 29.76 21.09 -30.65
CA GLY A 167 29.16 19.89 -31.26
C GLY A 167 27.72 20.17 -31.70
N GLN A 168 27.52 20.44 -32.99
CA GLN A 168 26.19 20.49 -33.60
C GLN A 168 25.75 19.07 -33.94
N GLU A 169 25.12 18.36 -32.99
CA GLU A 169 24.31 17.19 -33.31
C GLU A 169 22.92 17.34 -32.71
N SER A 170 21.92 17.41 -33.59
CA SER A 170 20.51 17.29 -33.26
C SER A 170 20.22 15.85 -32.85
N LEU A 171 20.43 15.53 -31.57
CA LEU A 171 19.95 14.27 -31.01
C LEU A 171 18.46 14.43 -30.68
N LEU A 172 17.68 13.83 -31.56
CA LEU A 172 16.24 13.68 -31.52
C LEU A 172 15.82 13.06 -30.17
N ASP A 173 14.75 13.58 -29.57
CA ASP A 173 14.12 13.13 -28.31
C ASP A 173 13.56 11.68 -28.36
N ASP A 174 13.89 10.90 -29.40
CA ASP A 174 13.30 9.60 -29.73
C ASP A 174 14.00 8.38 -29.10
N GLU A 175 15.16 8.56 -28.44
CA GLU A 175 15.94 7.43 -27.90
C GLU A 175 15.53 6.98 -26.48
N VAL A 176 14.57 7.67 -25.84
CA VAL A 176 13.99 7.27 -24.55
C VAL A 176 12.67 6.51 -24.75
N LEU A 177 12.59 5.67 -25.78
CA LEU A 177 11.46 4.77 -25.99
C LEU A 177 11.97 3.33 -26.09
N VAL A 178 11.75 2.55 -25.03
CA VAL A 178 12.00 1.12 -25.05
C VAL A 178 10.98 0.47 -25.97
N LYS A 179 11.44 -0.12 -27.08
CA LYS A 179 10.57 -0.87 -27.99
C LYS A 179 10.12 -2.16 -27.31
N VAL A 180 8.85 -2.21 -26.91
CA VAL A 180 8.21 -3.41 -26.36
C VAL A 180 7.36 -4.05 -27.47
N PRO A 181 7.72 -5.25 -27.98
CA PRO A 181 6.97 -5.92 -29.03
C PRO A 181 5.50 -6.13 -28.63
N GLY A 182 4.56 -5.69 -29.47
CA GLY A 182 3.12 -5.82 -29.23
C GLY A 182 2.46 -4.67 -28.45
N SER A 183 3.22 -3.62 -28.08
CA SER A 183 2.65 -2.43 -27.45
C SER A 183 1.88 -1.56 -28.46
N SER A 184 0.65 -1.17 -28.11
CA SER A 184 -0.18 -0.22 -28.87
C SER A 184 0.42 1.20 -28.92
N TYR A 185 1.39 1.51 -28.07
CA TYR A 185 2.06 2.81 -28.01
C TYR A 185 3.21 2.98 -29.01
N SER A 186 3.56 1.93 -29.78
CA SER A 186 4.67 1.95 -30.75
C SER A 186 4.23 2.18 -32.20
N LEU A 187 2.94 2.46 -32.45
CA LEU A 187 2.34 2.51 -33.80
C LEU A 187 2.26 3.91 -34.43
N ALA A 188 3.05 4.87 -33.96
CA ALA A 188 3.09 6.21 -34.55
C ALA A 188 4.34 6.41 -35.42
N ASN A 189 4.40 5.76 -36.58
CA ASN A 189 5.04 6.27 -37.81
C ASN A 189 4.90 5.25 -38.94
N ILE A 190 3.74 5.27 -39.61
CA ILE A 190 3.64 4.82 -40.99
C ILE A 190 3.03 6.00 -41.76
N GLN A 191 3.90 6.90 -42.22
CA GLN A 191 3.59 7.74 -43.38
C GLN A 191 3.78 6.86 -44.61
N GLU A 192 2.70 6.26 -45.10
CA GLU A 192 2.67 5.74 -46.47
C GLU A 192 2.44 6.92 -47.42
N SER A 193 3.52 7.36 -48.04
CA SER A 193 3.51 8.16 -49.26
C SER A 193 3.84 7.25 -50.45
N GLY A 194 2.96 7.21 -51.44
CA GLY A 194 3.34 6.93 -52.84
C GLY A 194 2.66 5.73 -53.53
N ASP A 195 1.60 6.05 -54.27
CA ASP A 195 1.18 5.54 -55.59
C ASP A 195 1.70 4.19 -56.13
N ALA A 196 0.76 3.33 -56.55
CA ALA A 196 0.84 2.64 -57.84
C ALA A 196 -0.55 2.33 -58.41
N ALA A 197 -0.71 2.67 -59.69
CA ALA A 197 -1.89 2.51 -60.51
C ALA A 197 -2.01 1.10 -61.13
N CYS A 198 -3.25 0.82 -61.59
CA CYS A 198 -3.73 -0.32 -62.41
C CYS A 198 -3.86 -1.67 -61.71
#